data_AF-A0A6T1NBI5-F1
#
_entry.id   AF-A0A6T1NBI5-F1
#
_cell.length_a   1.000
_cell.length_b   1.000
_cell.length_c   1.000
_cell.angle_alpha   90.00
_cell.angle_beta   90.00
_cell.angle_gamma   90.00
#
_symmetry.space_group_name_H-M   'P 1'
#
loop_
_entity.id
_entity.type
_entity.pdbx_description
1 polymer ?
#
loop_
_entity_poly.entity_id
_entity_poly.type
_entity_poly.pdbx_seq_one_letter_code
_entity_poly.pdbx_strand_id
1 'polypeptide(L)'
;MPLLRRFAQAGARGLMARSVTTAVVTSSQETLSQKCWRWLDVTGFLTKWPSRRAWILDLDPPSRAASVMMTEYERKLLLWLTWMNLFFFPISLWYWYGQFTHLSSKPPIPLMPEYQYMNGRKRDFGGRFSECKECRWLEFECRKMCFDRMREQGQEVYGYRRPRSQTIGFH
;
A
#
# COMPACT_ATOMS: atom_id res chain seq x y z
N MET A 1 -27.21 27.02 54.64
CA MET A 1 -27.38 26.08 53.51
C MET A 1 -26.49 26.41 52.27
N PRO A 2 -25.14 26.33 52.32
CA PRO A 2 -24.31 26.48 51.12
C PRO A 2 -23.65 25.18 50.61
N LEU A 3 -23.65 24.10 51.43
CA LEU A 3 -22.94 22.85 51.10
C LEU A 3 -23.69 21.96 50.11
N LEU A 4 -25.02 21.93 50.15
CA LEU A 4 -25.83 21.10 49.24
C LEU A 4 -25.80 21.56 47.77
N ARG A 5 -25.55 22.85 47.50
CA ARG A 5 -25.41 23.36 46.12
C ARG A 5 -24.10 22.95 45.45
N ARG A 6 -23.03 22.73 46.22
CA ARG A 6 -21.72 22.31 45.67
C ARG A 6 -21.69 20.84 45.27
N PHE A 7 -22.42 19.97 45.98
CA PHE A 7 -22.54 18.56 45.60
C PHE A 7 -23.38 18.34 44.34
N ALA A 8 -24.44 19.13 44.14
CA ALA A 8 -25.25 19.05 42.91
C ALA A 8 -24.47 19.50 41.66
N GLN A 9 -23.61 20.53 41.78
CA GLN A 9 -22.75 20.97 40.66
C GLN A 9 -21.56 20.03 40.39
N ALA A 10 -21.06 19.32 41.41
CA ALA A 10 -20.02 18.31 41.23
C ALA A 10 -20.56 17.01 40.59
N GLY A 11 -21.78 16.60 40.94
CA GLY A 11 -22.44 15.42 40.35
C GLY A 11 -22.84 15.62 38.88
N ALA A 12 -23.31 16.81 38.50
CA ALA A 12 -23.70 17.11 37.12
C ALA A 12 -22.51 17.16 36.14
N ARG A 13 -21.30 17.45 36.63
CA ARG A 13 -20.08 17.45 35.81
C ARG A 13 -19.42 16.07 35.69
N GLY A 14 -19.72 15.14 36.59
CA GLY A 14 -19.14 13.78 36.60
C GLY A 14 -19.80 12.80 35.63
N LEU A 15 -21.03 13.07 35.18
CA LEU A 15 -21.85 12.10 34.42
C LEU A 15 -21.99 12.41 32.92
N MET A 16 -21.49 13.57 32.44
CA MET A 16 -21.52 13.96 31.03
C MET A 16 -20.17 13.79 30.29
N ALA A 17 -19.15 13.26 30.96
CA ALA A 17 -17.79 13.14 30.42
C ALA A 17 -17.32 11.69 30.24
N ARG A 18 -18.24 10.76 29.93
CA ARG A 18 -17.87 9.48 29.32
C ARG A 18 -17.84 9.64 27.80
N SER A 19 -16.79 10.32 27.35
CA SER A 19 -15.90 10.06 26.21
C SER A 19 -16.27 8.98 25.19
N VAL A 20 -17.51 8.93 24.72
CA VAL A 20 -17.90 8.15 23.54
C VAL A 20 -18.50 9.15 22.55
N THR A 21 -17.80 9.33 21.43
CA THR A 21 -18.24 10.04 20.21
C THR A 21 -18.45 11.57 20.27
N THR A 22 -17.42 12.35 20.59
CA THR A 22 -17.39 13.76 20.13
C THR A 22 -16.90 13.91 18.68
N ALA A 23 -16.17 12.93 18.14
CA ALA A 23 -15.57 13.03 16.81
C ALA A 23 -16.58 12.95 15.64
N VAL A 24 -17.75 12.33 15.85
CA VAL A 24 -18.78 12.20 14.80
C VAL A 24 -19.68 13.45 14.75
N VAL A 25 -20.02 14.00 15.92
CA VAL A 25 -20.89 15.18 16.04
C VAL A 25 -20.16 16.48 15.64
N THR A 26 -18.84 16.57 15.79
CA THR A 26 -18.08 17.73 15.31
C THR A 26 -17.95 17.80 13.79
N SER A 27 -18.02 16.66 13.07
CA SER A 27 -17.75 16.59 11.63
C SER A 27 -18.67 17.45 10.76
N SER A 28 -19.91 17.69 11.19
CA SER A 28 -20.92 18.44 10.43
C SER A 28 -20.83 19.96 10.63
N GLN A 29 -20.04 20.44 11.59
CA GLN A 29 -19.83 21.86 11.88
C GLN A 29 -18.33 22.25 11.89
N GLU A 30 -17.46 21.47 11.24
CA GLU A 30 -16.02 21.78 11.19
C GLU A 30 -15.75 22.98 10.28
N THR A 31 -14.95 23.91 10.77
CA THR A 31 -14.38 24.98 9.94
C THR A 31 -13.41 24.40 8.90
N LEU A 32 -13.25 25.06 7.75
CA LEU A 32 -12.30 24.63 6.71
C LEU A 32 -10.87 24.46 7.26
N SER A 33 -10.46 25.32 8.20
CA SER A 33 -9.16 25.22 8.87
C SER A 33 -9.02 23.92 9.67
N GLN A 34 -10.01 23.56 10.50
CA GLN A 34 -10.00 22.30 11.25
C GLN A 34 -9.95 21.09 10.32
N LYS A 35 -10.68 21.15 9.21
CA LYS A 35 -10.64 20.11 8.17
C LYS A 35 -9.25 19.99 7.54
N CYS A 36 -8.61 21.11 7.21
CA CYS A 36 -7.23 21.13 6.69
C CYS A 36 -6.24 20.52 7.70
N TRP A 37 -6.30 20.89 8.97
CA TRP A 37 -5.42 20.33 10.01
C TRP A 37 -5.60 18.81 10.15
N ARG A 38 -6.82 18.30 10.04
CA ARG A 38 -7.10 16.87 10.08
C ARG A 38 -6.53 16.14 8.86
N TRP A 39 -6.63 16.74 7.68
CA TRP A 39 -6.07 16.18 6.44
C TRP A 39 -4.55 16.24 6.39
N LEU A 40 -3.95 17.27 6.98
CA LEU A 40 -2.49 17.39 7.09
C LEU A 40 -1.92 16.31 8.03
N ASP A 41 -2.71 15.87 9.02
CA ASP A 41 -2.30 14.86 10.01
C ASP A 41 -3.03 13.52 9.90
N VAL A 42 -3.37 13.07 8.69
CA VAL A 42 -4.06 11.78 8.46
C VAL A 42 -3.30 10.58 9.06
N THR A 43 -1.97 10.62 9.01
CA THR A 43 -1.11 9.56 9.56
C THR A 43 -0.74 9.81 11.04
N GLY A 44 -1.17 10.93 11.61
CA GLY A 44 -0.85 11.34 12.97
C GLY A 44 0.61 11.76 13.16
N PHE A 45 1.37 12.03 12.09
CA PHE A 45 2.78 12.44 12.17
C PHE A 45 2.97 13.70 13.02
N LEU A 46 2.16 14.74 12.81
CA LEU A 46 2.23 16.00 13.55
C LEU A 46 1.82 15.80 15.02
N THR A 47 0.82 14.97 15.29
CA THR A 47 0.41 14.65 16.66
C THR A 47 1.47 13.82 17.40
N LYS A 48 2.12 12.87 16.72
CA LYS A 48 3.15 11.98 17.30
C LYS A 48 4.49 12.67 17.48
N TRP A 49 4.83 13.67 16.66
CA TRP A 49 6.14 14.33 16.71
C TRP A 49 6.49 14.93 18.09
N PRO A 50 5.64 15.79 18.71
CA PRO A 50 5.89 16.31 20.04
C PRO A 50 5.48 15.34 21.16
N SER A 51 4.53 14.44 20.93
CA SER A 51 3.93 13.61 21.98
C SER A 51 4.39 12.16 21.94
N ARG A 52 5.27 11.78 22.89
CA ARG A 52 5.67 10.38 23.10
C ARG A 52 4.46 9.51 23.46
N ARG A 53 3.53 10.03 24.26
CA ARG A 53 2.32 9.31 24.68
C ARG A 53 1.46 8.92 23.47
N ALA A 54 1.22 9.84 22.55
CA ALA A 54 0.44 9.56 21.35
C ALA A 54 1.10 8.49 20.49
N TRP A 55 2.44 8.51 20.39
CA TRP A 55 3.19 7.49 19.66
C TRP A 55 3.12 6.10 20.34
N ILE A 56 3.30 6.00 21.66
CA ILE A 56 3.20 4.74 22.40
C ILE A 56 1.79 4.14 22.30
N LEU A 57 0.75 4.97 22.36
CA LEU A 57 -0.63 4.48 22.26
C LEU A 57 -0.99 3.92 20.88
N ASP A 58 -0.23 4.29 19.85
CA ASP A 58 -0.44 3.82 18.48
C ASP A 58 0.27 2.47 18.19
N LEU A 59 1.31 2.14 18.98
CA LEU A 59 2.05 0.89 18.86
C LEU A 59 1.23 -0.31 19.34
N ASP A 60 1.51 -1.50 18.78
CA ASP A 60 0.97 -2.77 19.28
C ASP A 60 1.44 -3.07 20.71
N PRO A 61 0.66 -3.81 21.52
CA PRO A 61 1.01 -4.13 22.91
C PRO A 61 2.45 -4.66 23.13
N PRO A 62 3.00 -5.60 22.33
CA PRO A 62 4.38 -6.04 22.50
C PRO A 62 5.41 -4.97 22.15
N SER A 63 5.15 -4.14 21.11
CA SER A 63 6.09 -3.09 20.70
C SER A 63 6.08 -1.89 21.64
N ARG A 64 4.98 -1.66 22.39
CA ARG A 64 4.94 -0.69 23.50
C ARG A 64 5.97 -1.00 24.59
N ALA A 65 6.11 -2.27 24.97
CA ALA A 65 7.09 -2.66 25.99
C ALA A 65 8.53 -2.38 25.52
N ALA A 66 8.84 -2.69 24.25
CA ALA A 66 10.14 -2.38 23.65
C ALA A 66 10.40 -0.87 23.51
N SER A 67 9.36 -0.06 23.28
CA SER A 67 9.47 1.39 23.10
C SER A 67 9.94 2.16 24.35
N VAL A 68 9.93 1.52 25.52
CA VAL A 68 10.50 2.07 26.76
C VAL A 68 12.01 2.21 26.65
N MET A 69 12.67 1.32 25.90
CA MET A 69 14.13 1.35 25.72
C MET A 69 14.59 2.33 24.64
N MET A 70 13.67 2.98 23.92
CA MET A 70 14.02 3.93 22.87
C MET A 70 14.21 5.35 23.40
N THR A 71 15.26 6.00 22.91
CA THR A 71 15.53 7.41 23.17
C THR A 71 14.60 8.32 22.36
N GLU A 72 14.47 9.59 22.75
CA GLU A 72 13.68 10.57 21.98
C GLU A 72 14.25 10.81 20.57
N TYR A 73 15.56 10.68 20.39
CA TYR A 73 16.21 10.80 19.09
C TYR A 73 15.80 9.66 18.16
N GLU A 74 15.92 8.40 18.60
CA GLU A 74 15.55 7.22 17.82
C GLU A 74 14.06 7.22 17.45
N ARG A 75 13.20 7.65 18.37
CA ARG A 75 11.77 7.83 18.11
C ARG A 75 11.51 8.81 16.96
N LYS A 76 12.12 9.99 17.00
CA LYS A 76 11.95 11.02 15.95
C LYS A 76 12.56 10.56 14.63
N LEU A 77 13.68 9.84 14.67
CA LEU A 77 14.29 9.23 13.50
C LEU A 77 13.36 8.21 12.83
N LEU A 78 12.74 7.31 13.61
CA LEU A 78 11.76 6.34 13.10
C LEU A 78 10.51 7.01 12.53
N LEU A 79 9.98 8.04 13.22
CA LEU A 79 8.86 8.83 12.70
C LEU A 79 9.25 9.52 11.37
N TRP A 80 10.45 10.08 11.28
CA TRP A 80 10.93 10.70 10.06
C TRP A 80 11.10 9.71 8.90
N LEU A 81 11.67 8.53 9.17
CA LEU A 81 11.85 7.47 8.18
C LEU A 81 10.51 6.95 7.64
N THR A 82 9.52 6.75 8.52
CA THR A 82 8.17 6.34 8.12
C THR A 82 7.47 7.41 7.28
N TRP A 83 7.63 8.69 7.64
CA TRP A 83 7.13 9.81 6.83
C TRP A 83 7.78 9.87 5.45
N MET A 84 9.10 9.74 5.38
CA MET A 84 9.83 9.70 4.10
C MET A 84 9.40 8.52 3.23
N ASN A 85 9.19 7.35 3.84
CA ASN A 85 8.66 6.20 3.11
C ASN A 85 7.26 6.48 2.54
N LEU A 86 6.35 7.03 3.35
CA LEU A 86 5.01 7.42 2.91
C LEU A 86 5.04 8.40 1.72
N PHE A 87 5.97 9.36 1.73
CA PHE A 87 6.14 10.34 0.66
C PHE A 87 6.72 9.72 -0.62
N PHE A 88 7.75 8.88 -0.50
CA PHE A 88 8.42 8.28 -1.66
C PHE A 88 7.71 7.05 -2.24
N PHE A 89 6.87 6.37 -1.47
CA PHE A 89 6.13 5.19 -1.92
C PHE A 89 5.22 5.43 -3.13
N PRO A 90 4.38 6.49 -3.19
CA PRO A 90 3.57 6.73 -4.39
C PRO A 90 4.42 7.09 -5.60
N ILE A 91 5.55 7.79 -5.41
CA ILE A 91 6.48 8.14 -6.49
C ILE A 91 7.15 6.87 -7.04
N SER A 92 7.63 5.99 -6.16
CA SER A 92 8.23 4.73 -6.57
C SER A 92 7.21 3.81 -7.25
N LEU A 93 5.97 3.77 -6.78
CA LEU A 93 4.88 2.99 -7.38
C LEU A 93 4.48 3.54 -8.75
N TRP A 94 4.50 4.86 -8.95
CA TRP A 94 4.30 5.49 -10.25
C TRP A 94 5.40 5.11 -11.24
N TYR A 95 6.67 5.22 -10.84
CA TYR A 95 7.80 4.80 -11.68
C TYR A 95 7.72 3.31 -12.00
N TRP A 96 7.40 2.48 -11.01
CA TRP A 96 7.22 1.05 -11.18
C TRP A 96 6.11 0.76 -12.19
N TYR A 97 4.93 1.35 -12.03
CA TYR A 97 3.83 1.21 -12.98
C TYR A 97 4.24 1.62 -14.41
N GLY A 98 4.95 2.74 -14.55
CA GLY A 98 5.49 3.19 -15.84
C GLY A 98 6.48 2.21 -16.48
N GLN A 99 7.30 1.51 -15.70
CA GLN A 99 8.19 0.47 -16.23
C GLN A 99 7.41 -0.76 -16.69
N PHE A 100 6.37 -1.18 -15.97
CA PHE A 100 5.55 -2.32 -16.36
C PHE A 100 4.76 -2.06 -17.65
N THR A 101 4.21 -0.85 -17.83
CA THR A 101 3.53 -0.50 -19.07
C THR A 101 4.51 -0.49 -20.25
N HIS A 102 5.70 0.08 -20.08
CA HIS A 102 6.74 0.07 -21.10
C HIS A 102 7.24 -1.33 -21.44
N LEU A 103 7.41 -2.22 -20.44
CA LEU A 103 7.79 -3.61 -20.69
C LEU A 103 6.68 -4.38 -21.43
N SER A 104 5.42 -4.08 -21.12
CA SER A 104 4.26 -4.74 -21.78
C SER A 104 4.08 -4.31 -23.24
N SER A 105 4.49 -3.09 -23.61
CA SER A 105 4.35 -2.55 -24.96
C SER A 105 5.53 -2.88 -25.87
N LYS A 106 6.68 -3.26 -25.31
CA LYS A 106 7.82 -3.69 -26.12
C LYS A 106 7.47 -4.91 -26.98
N PRO A 107 7.91 -4.94 -28.25
CA PRO A 107 7.83 -6.15 -29.05
C PRO A 107 8.66 -7.26 -28.37
N PRO A 108 8.31 -8.54 -28.57
CA PRO A 108 9.10 -9.64 -28.04
C PRO A 108 10.54 -9.52 -28.56
N ILE A 109 11.50 -9.57 -27.64
CA ILE A 109 12.92 -9.63 -27.96
C ILE A 109 13.16 -10.98 -28.67
N PRO A 110 14.06 -11.06 -29.67
CA PRO A 110 14.40 -12.35 -30.25
C PRO A 110 14.88 -13.30 -29.14
N LEU A 111 14.34 -14.53 -29.14
CA LEU A 111 14.81 -15.58 -28.22
C LEU A 111 16.32 -15.74 -28.41
N MET A 112 17.06 -15.58 -27.32
CA MET A 112 18.49 -15.87 -27.34
C MET A 112 18.66 -17.37 -27.64
N PRO A 113 19.60 -17.75 -28.52
CA PRO A 113 19.84 -19.15 -28.80
C PRO A 113 20.26 -19.86 -27.51
N GLU A 114 19.64 -21.01 -27.25
CA GLU A 114 20.03 -21.84 -26.11
C GLU A 114 21.44 -22.39 -26.33
N TYR A 115 22.38 -21.98 -25.48
CA TYR A 115 23.71 -22.57 -25.48
C TYR A 115 23.67 -23.89 -24.70
N GLN A 116 24.12 -24.96 -25.37
CA GLN A 116 24.04 -26.37 -24.95
C GLN A 116 24.62 -26.67 -23.55
N TYR A 117 25.47 -25.79 -23.01
CA TYR A 117 26.12 -25.93 -21.70
C TYR A 117 25.78 -24.83 -20.69
N MET A 118 24.98 -23.83 -21.08
CA MET A 118 24.52 -22.75 -20.18
C MET A 118 23.10 -23.01 -19.63
N ASN A 119 22.44 -24.08 -20.09
CA ASN A 119 21.08 -24.38 -19.68
C ASN A 119 21.08 -25.10 -18.31
N GLY A 120 21.23 -24.32 -17.24
CA GLY A 120 21.38 -24.81 -15.86
C GLY A 120 20.10 -25.31 -15.19
N ARG A 121 19.27 -26.16 -15.82
CA ARG A 121 17.95 -26.55 -15.29
C ARG A 121 17.70 -28.04 -15.08
N LYS A 122 17.23 -28.38 -13.86
CA LYS A 122 16.79 -29.73 -13.45
C LYS A 122 15.27 -29.97 -13.52
N ARG A 123 14.42 -28.92 -13.55
CA ARG A 123 12.96 -29.06 -13.64
C ARG A 123 12.31 -27.72 -14.02
N ASP A 124 11.40 -27.74 -14.99
CA ASP A 124 10.59 -26.57 -15.32
C ASP A 124 9.34 -26.53 -14.44
N PHE A 125 9.08 -25.38 -13.82
CA PHE A 125 7.91 -25.17 -12.96
C PHE A 125 6.63 -25.13 -13.83
N GLY A 126 5.90 -26.24 -13.89
CA GLY A 126 4.62 -26.35 -14.61
C GLY A 126 3.45 -25.90 -13.75
N GLY A 127 2.98 -24.66 -13.92
CA GLY A 127 1.68 -24.19 -13.39
C GLY A 127 0.52 -24.41 -14.36
N ARG A 128 -0.72 -24.10 -13.92
CA ARG A 128 -2.03 -24.21 -14.62
C ARG A 128 -2.15 -23.58 -16.03
N PHE A 129 -1.06 -23.07 -16.59
CA PHE A 129 -0.92 -22.61 -17.98
C PHE A 129 -0.47 -23.77 -18.88
N SER A 130 -1.16 -24.90 -18.80
CA SER A 130 -0.74 -26.21 -19.33
C SER A 130 -0.84 -26.34 -20.85
N GLU A 131 -1.30 -25.31 -21.56
CA GLU A 131 -1.44 -25.32 -23.02
C GLU A 131 -0.14 -24.92 -23.72
N CYS A 132 0.72 -24.14 -23.06
CA CYS A 132 2.01 -23.69 -23.58
C CYS A 132 3.19 -24.35 -22.83
N LYS A 133 3.28 -25.68 -22.91
CA LYS A 133 4.32 -26.47 -22.23
C LYS A 133 5.72 -26.34 -22.84
N GLU A 134 5.79 -25.94 -24.11
CA GLU A 134 7.03 -25.72 -24.84
C GLU A 134 7.81 -24.51 -24.29
N CYS A 135 7.14 -23.63 -23.54
CA CYS A 135 7.70 -22.39 -23.03
C CYS A 135 7.98 -22.45 -21.53
N ARG A 136 9.18 -22.00 -21.13
CA ARG A 136 9.57 -21.84 -19.73
C ARG A 136 8.61 -20.88 -19.01
N TRP A 137 8.35 -21.14 -17.72
CA TRP A 137 7.38 -20.35 -16.94
C TRP A 137 7.70 -18.84 -16.90
N LEU A 138 8.98 -18.50 -16.76
CA LEU A 138 9.46 -17.12 -16.78
C LEU A 138 9.70 -16.54 -18.19
N GLU A 139 9.56 -17.36 -19.24
CA GLU A 139 9.68 -16.89 -20.62
C GLU A 139 8.33 -16.38 -21.10
N PHE A 140 8.01 -15.17 -20.64
CA PHE A 140 6.79 -14.48 -21.00
C PHE A 140 6.66 -14.26 -22.52
N GLU A 141 7.77 -14.21 -23.26
CA GLU A 141 7.78 -14.00 -24.73
C GLU A 141 7.38 -15.25 -25.52
N CYS A 142 7.96 -16.40 -25.20
CA CYS A 142 7.54 -17.69 -25.79
C CYS A 142 6.06 -17.95 -25.48
N ARG A 143 5.64 -17.66 -24.24
CA ARG A 143 4.23 -17.76 -23.84
C ARG A 143 3.32 -16.81 -24.60
N LYS A 144 3.76 -15.58 -24.85
CA LYS A 144 3.01 -14.60 -25.65
C LYS A 144 2.78 -15.14 -27.06
N MET A 145 3.80 -15.70 -27.72
CA MET A 145 3.65 -16.31 -29.05
C MET A 145 2.71 -17.52 -29.04
N CYS A 146 2.82 -18.38 -28.04
CA CYS A 146 1.93 -19.53 -27.91
C CYS A 146 0.46 -19.08 -27.69
N PHE A 147 0.21 -18.11 -26.81
CA PHE A 147 -1.14 -17.56 -26.64
C PHE A 147 -1.67 -16.81 -27.87
N ASP A 148 -0.79 -16.19 -28.66
CA ASP A 148 -1.18 -15.56 -29.94
C ASP A 148 -1.64 -16.63 -30.95
N ARG A 149 -0.91 -17.75 -31.09
CA ARG A 149 -1.33 -18.90 -31.92
C ARG A 149 -2.67 -19.51 -31.46
N MET A 150 -2.86 -19.63 -30.15
CA MET A 150 -4.11 -20.15 -29.58
C MET A 150 -5.30 -19.23 -29.89
N ARG A 151 -5.09 -17.91 -29.98
CA ARG A 151 -6.13 -16.97 -30.45
C ARG A 151 -6.43 -17.10 -31.93
N GLU A 152 -5.42 -17.31 -32.76
CA GLU A 152 -5.62 -17.57 -34.19
C GLU A 152 -6.45 -18.85 -34.40
N GLN A 153 -6.34 -19.81 -33.49
CA GLN A 153 -7.14 -21.04 -33.45
C GLN A 153 -8.53 -20.86 -32.82
N GLY A 154 -8.89 -19.65 -32.37
CA GLY A 154 -10.21 -19.33 -31.81
C GLY A 154 -10.45 -19.78 -30.38
N GLN A 155 -9.40 -20.16 -29.63
CA GLN A 155 -9.54 -20.57 -28.23
C GLN A 155 -9.54 -19.36 -27.28
N GLU A 156 -10.43 -19.40 -26.28
CA GLU A 156 -10.57 -18.30 -25.31
C GLU A 156 -9.42 -18.28 -24.30
N VAL A 157 -8.43 -17.41 -24.54
CA VAL A 157 -7.32 -17.17 -23.60
C VAL A 157 -7.72 -16.12 -22.55
N TYR A 158 -7.81 -16.54 -21.28
CA TYR A 158 -8.11 -15.64 -20.15
C TYR A 158 -6.89 -14.74 -19.82
N GLY A 159 -7.11 -13.43 -19.64
CA GLY A 159 -6.10 -12.49 -19.13
C GLY A 159 -5.21 -11.75 -20.16
N TYR A 160 -5.20 -12.15 -21.44
CA TYR A 160 -4.38 -11.49 -22.47
C TYR A 160 -5.15 -10.90 -23.65
N ARG A 161 -6.49 -10.77 -23.58
CA ARG A 161 -7.42 -10.44 -24.69
C ARG A 161 -7.13 -9.20 -25.56
N ARG A 162 -6.15 -8.36 -25.23
CA ARG A 162 -5.84 -7.16 -26.04
C ARG A 162 -5.08 -7.55 -27.31
N PRO A 163 -5.54 -7.12 -28.50
CA PRO A 163 -4.79 -7.28 -29.75
C PRO A 163 -3.54 -6.41 -29.75
N ARG A 164 -2.46 -6.88 -30.41
CA ARG A 164 -1.15 -6.18 -30.48
C ARG A 164 -1.23 -4.75 -31.02
N SER A 165 -2.25 -4.46 -31.84
CA SER A 165 -2.50 -3.13 -32.42
C SER A 165 -3.13 -2.14 -31.45
N GLN A 166 -3.64 -2.60 -30.31
CA GLN A 166 -4.27 -1.73 -29.33
C GLN A 166 -3.21 -1.23 -28.35
N THR A 167 -2.63 -0.07 -28.65
CA THR A 167 -1.92 0.70 -27.64
C THR A 167 -2.91 1.06 -26.52
N ILE A 168 -2.44 1.08 -25.28
CA ILE A 168 -3.22 1.64 -24.17
C ILE A 168 -3.29 3.14 -24.43
N GLY A 169 -4.30 3.56 -25.20
CA GLY A 169 -4.60 4.97 -25.39
C GLY A 169 -4.94 5.55 -24.03
N PHE A 170 -4.01 6.28 -23.43
CA PHE A 170 -4.32 7.24 -22.39
C PHE A 170 -4.83 8.48 -23.11
N HIS A 171 -6.15 8.51 -23.34
CA HIS A 171 -6.88 9.77 -23.47
C HIS A 171 -7.28 10.23 -22.07
#